data_AF-A0A6P4YC27-F1
#
_entry.id   AF-A0A6P4YC27-F1
#
_cell.length_a   1.000
_cell.length_b   1.000
_cell.length_c   1.000
_cell.angle_alpha   90.00
_cell.angle_beta   90.00
_cell.angle_gamma   90.00
#
_symmetry.space_group_name_H-M   'P 1'
#
loop_
_entity.id
_entity.type
_entity.pdbx_description
1 polymer ?
#
loop_
_entity_poly.entity_id
_entity_poly.type
_entity_poly.pdbx_seq_one_letter_code
_entity_poly.pdbx_strand_id
1 'polypeptide(L)'
;MNGMLATGCVEDFRCGTDSPMWMVGEHPAVGDGEVDRQACSNLGIPNDCCTASYNIKVKACDAGGNTFYVYYLVSTSYCDSYCAGNEAPCPDGQEYNAFLRECGPLIPVLTDNPVLHAPEIRNNKVEFDCEVKYRDDPSARFVVMFLFDNEYFPEVPNKTLTAGERRATLDAKYMGENRLSQPGWDSKMGKDVSCVVRSFWEDTPSTVSSWRQSNSYHTGIQARILCL
;
A
#
# COMPACT_ATOMS: atom_id res chain seq x y z
N MET A 1 2.52 -10.66 -12.69
CA MET A 1 3.47 -11.75 -12.45
C MET A 1 2.88 -13.01 -13.04
N ASN A 2 3.17 -13.29 -14.31
CA ASN A 2 3.14 -14.67 -14.76
C ASN A 2 4.29 -15.42 -14.10
N GLY A 3 4.00 -16.51 -13.38
CA GLY A 3 4.97 -17.27 -12.59
C GLY A 3 5.90 -18.16 -13.42
N MET A 4 6.39 -17.71 -14.57
CA MET A 4 7.29 -18.49 -15.43
C MET A 4 8.71 -18.49 -14.89
N LEU A 5 9.31 -19.66 -14.67
CA LEU A 5 10.74 -19.73 -14.35
C LEU A 5 11.60 -19.24 -15.51
N ALA A 6 12.69 -18.55 -15.21
CA ALA A 6 13.70 -18.19 -16.21
C ALA A 6 14.25 -19.48 -16.87
N THR A 7 14.37 -19.49 -18.21
CA THR A 7 14.90 -20.63 -18.98
C THR A 7 16.36 -20.45 -19.40
N GLY A 8 16.91 -19.26 -19.14
CA GLY A 8 18.29 -18.90 -19.43
C GLY A 8 19.08 -18.65 -18.15
N CYS A 9 20.40 -18.69 -18.29
CA CYS A 9 21.34 -18.34 -17.24
C CYS A 9 21.01 -16.99 -16.60
N VAL A 10 20.89 -16.97 -15.27
CA VAL A 10 20.72 -15.77 -14.48
C VAL A 10 22.02 -15.50 -13.73
N GLU A 11 22.55 -14.28 -13.85
CA GLU A 11 23.74 -13.83 -13.10
C GLU A 11 23.48 -13.88 -11.58
N ASP A 12 24.54 -14.08 -10.80
CA ASP A 12 24.50 -14.03 -9.34
C ASP A 12 23.97 -12.68 -8.81
N PHE A 13 23.45 -12.69 -7.57
CA PHE A 13 22.80 -11.52 -6.95
C PHE A 13 21.61 -10.95 -7.76
N ARG A 14 20.71 -11.82 -8.21
CA ARG A 14 19.47 -11.47 -8.91
C ARG A 14 18.28 -12.19 -8.27
N CYS A 15 17.07 -11.78 -8.65
CA CYS A 15 15.82 -12.40 -8.15
C CYS A 15 15.65 -12.35 -6.63
N GLY A 16 16.30 -11.39 -5.96
CA GLY A 16 16.25 -11.24 -4.51
C GLY A 16 17.08 -12.24 -3.72
N THR A 17 18.07 -12.88 -4.35
CA THR A 17 18.91 -13.91 -3.73
C THR A 17 20.36 -13.83 -4.21
N ASP A 18 21.30 -14.40 -3.44
CA ASP A 18 22.71 -14.47 -3.84
C ASP A 18 22.92 -15.53 -4.94
N SER A 19 22.20 -16.65 -4.85
CA SER A 19 22.33 -17.81 -5.74
C SER A 19 21.03 -18.08 -6.49
N PRO A 20 20.81 -17.42 -7.64
CA PRO A 20 19.58 -17.60 -8.40
C PRO A 20 19.52 -18.96 -9.07
N MET A 21 18.32 -19.55 -9.05
CA MET A 21 18.00 -20.80 -9.74
C MET A 21 17.13 -20.56 -10.97
N TRP A 22 17.46 -21.21 -12.09
CA TRP A 22 16.76 -21.12 -13.38
C TRP A 22 16.54 -22.52 -13.98
N MET A 23 15.55 -22.68 -14.86
CA MET A 23 15.21 -23.96 -15.48
C MET A 23 15.99 -24.17 -16.79
N VAL A 24 16.61 -25.33 -16.96
CA VAL A 24 17.27 -25.72 -18.21
C VAL A 24 16.24 -26.22 -19.21
N GLY A 25 16.19 -25.55 -20.36
CA GLY A 25 15.32 -25.89 -21.48
C GLY A 25 13.99 -25.14 -21.49
N GLU A 26 13.23 -25.31 -22.57
CA GLU A 26 11.98 -24.58 -22.80
C GLU A 26 10.83 -25.10 -21.94
N HIS A 27 9.87 -24.21 -21.64
CA HIS A 27 8.60 -24.61 -21.04
C HIS A 27 7.80 -25.52 -21.98
N PRO A 28 7.10 -26.54 -21.46
CA PRO A 28 6.28 -27.43 -22.28
C PRO A 28 5.06 -26.68 -22.88
N ALA A 29 4.48 -27.24 -23.95
CA ALA A 29 3.21 -26.79 -24.50
C ALA A 29 2.03 -27.41 -23.73
N VAL A 30 0.86 -26.76 -23.81
CA VAL A 30 -0.38 -27.34 -23.29
C VAL A 30 -0.67 -28.63 -24.05
N GLY A 31 -0.75 -29.75 -23.33
CA GLY A 31 -0.96 -31.08 -23.90
C GLY A 31 0.25 -32.01 -23.81
N ASP A 32 1.45 -31.49 -23.56
CA ASP A 32 2.68 -32.30 -23.39
C ASP A 32 2.68 -33.12 -22.08
N GLY A 33 1.73 -32.85 -21.18
CA GLY A 33 1.65 -33.49 -19.88
C GLY A 33 2.68 -32.93 -18.90
N GLU A 34 3.09 -33.77 -17.95
CA GLU A 34 4.19 -33.45 -17.04
C GLU A 34 5.51 -33.83 -17.70
N VAL A 35 6.46 -32.89 -17.72
CA VAL A 35 7.77 -33.11 -18.34
C VAL A 35 8.89 -32.89 -17.33
N ASP A 36 9.88 -33.77 -17.35
CA ASP A 36 11.09 -33.63 -16.55
C ASP A 36 11.99 -32.50 -17.11
N ARG A 37 12.53 -31.70 -16.20
CA ARG A 37 13.46 -30.60 -16.45
C ARG A 37 14.54 -30.59 -15.38
N GLN A 38 15.57 -29.78 -15.58
CA GLN A 38 16.56 -29.50 -14.56
C GLN A 38 16.48 -28.04 -14.14
N ALA A 39 16.72 -27.74 -12.89
CA ALA A 39 17.01 -26.42 -12.39
C ALA A 39 18.52 -26.30 -12.13
N CYS A 40 19.11 -25.18 -12.51
CA CYS A 40 20.51 -24.84 -12.28
C CYS A 40 20.60 -23.71 -11.27
N SER A 41 21.47 -23.85 -10.25
CA SER A 41 21.86 -22.75 -9.35
C SER A 41 23.18 -22.13 -9.83
N ASN A 42 23.24 -20.80 -9.83
CA ASN A 42 24.46 -20.04 -10.09
C ASN A 42 25.05 -19.52 -8.77
N LEU A 43 26.16 -20.12 -8.32
CA LEU A 43 26.87 -19.71 -7.09
C LEU A 43 27.92 -18.61 -7.31
N GLY A 44 27.93 -17.96 -8.49
CA GLY A 44 28.91 -16.92 -8.83
C GLY A 44 30.28 -17.46 -9.21
N ILE A 45 30.37 -18.73 -9.64
CA ILE A 45 31.64 -19.31 -10.12
C ILE A 45 31.96 -18.76 -11.52
N PRO A 46 33.17 -18.21 -11.76
CA PRO A 46 33.52 -17.66 -13.06
C PRO A 46 33.39 -18.69 -14.20
N ASN A 47 32.65 -18.33 -15.25
CA ASN A 47 32.32 -19.17 -16.41
C ASN A 47 31.46 -20.41 -16.12
N ASP A 48 30.81 -20.49 -14.96
CA ASP A 48 29.89 -21.57 -14.61
C ASP A 48 28.57 -21.01 -14.06
N CYS A 49 27.53 -21.04 -14.90
CA CYS A 49 26.19 -20.58 -14.54
C CYS A 49 25.26 -21.73 -14.08
N CYS A 50 25.80 -22.93 -13.89
CA CYS A 50 25.08 -24.09 -13.38
C CYS A 50 25.98 -24.90 -12.45
N THR A 51 26.37 -24.25 -11.34
CA THR A 51 27.27 -24.85 -10.35
C THR A 51 26.65 -26.07 -9.66
N ALA A 52 25.32 -26.06 -9.51
CA ALA A 52 24.55 -27.20 -9.03
C ALA A 52 23.30 -27.39 -9.90
N SER A 53 22.91 -28.65 -10.12
CA SER A 53 21.71 -29.00 -10.87
C SER A 53 20.78 -29.91 -10.08
N TYR A 54 19.47 -29.72 -10.28
CA TYR A 54 18.41 -30.42 -9.56
C TYR A 54 17.33 -30.85 -10.53
N ASN A 55 16.83 -32.08 -10.39
CA ASN A 55 15.73 -32.56 -11.22
C ASN A 55 14.42 -31.96 -10.71
N ILE A 56 13.66 -31.36 -11.61
CA ILE A 56 12.34 -30.76 -11.37
C ILE A 56 11.35 -31.26 -12.41
N LYS A 57 10.07 -31.01 -12.19
CA LYS A 57 9.03 -31.27 -13.20
C LYS A 57 8.25 -30.00 -13.49
N VAL A 58 7.78 -29.87 -14.71
CA VAL A 58 6.93 -28.74 -15.14
C VAL A 58 5.77 -29.26 -15.97
N LYS A 59 4.62 -28.63 -15.81
CA LYS A 59 3.42 -28.89 -16.60
C LYS A 59 2.80 -27.56 -17.04
N ALA A 60 2.44 -27.48 -18.31
CA ALA A 60 1.62 -26.40 -18.84
C ALA A 60 0.13 -26.71 -18.65
N CYS A 61 -0.62 -25.74 -18.14
CA CYS A 61 -2.05 -25.80 -17.93
C CYS A 61 -2.72 -24.60 -18.61
N ASP A 62 -3.97 -24.79 -19.07
CA ASP A 62 -4.79 -23.70 -19.60
C ASP A 62 -5.99 -23.47 -18.69
N ALA A 63 -6.24 -22.21 -18.34
CA ALA A 63 -7.45 -21.78 -17.66
C ALA A 63 -8.15 -20.71 -18.49
N GLY A 64 -9.00 -21.15 -19.42
CA GLY A 64 -9.85 -20.27 -20.22
C GLY A 64 -9.06 -19.41 -21.21
N GLY A 65 -8.06 -20.00 -21.88
CA GLY A 65 -7.21 -19.31 -22.85
C GLY A 65 -6.01 -18.57 -22.25
N ASN A 66 -5.79 -18.70 -20.94
CA ASN A 66 -4.59 -18.23 -20.25
C ASN A 66 -3.72 -19.43 -19.87
N THR A 67 -2.57 -19.57 -20.53
CA THR A 67 -1.58 -20.59 -20.19
C THR A 67 -0.82 -20.20 -18.92
N PHE A 68 -0.70 -21.14 -18.00
CA PHE A 68 0.12 -21.01 -16.79
C PHE A 68 0.88 -22.31 -16.54
N TYR A 69 1.95 -22.22 -15.74
CA TYR A 69 2.86 -23.33 -15.49
C TYR A 69 2.82 -23.74 -14.03
N VAL A 70 2.77 -25.05 -13.80
CA VAL A 70 2.88 -25.66 -12.48
C VAL A 70 4.21 -26.36 -12.41
N TYR A 71 4.99 -26.06 -11.37
CA TYR A 71 6.31 -26.62 -11.16
C TYR A 71 6.33 -27.49 -9.92
N TYR A 72 6.94 -28.66 -10.05
CA TYR A 72 7.34 -29.49 -8.91
C TYR A 72 8.82 -29.27 -8.67
N LEU A 73 9.10 -28.35 -7.75
CA LEU A 73 10.45 -27.87 -7.45
C LEU A 73 11.06 -28.63 -6.27
N VAL A 74 12.38 -28.73 -6.27
CA VAL A 74 13.10 -29.16 -5.07
C VAL A 74 13.16 -28.02 -4.06
N SER A 75 13.17 -28.37 -2.77
CA SER A 75 13.40 -27.38 -1.71
C SER A 75 14.77 -26.75 -1.90
N THR A 76 14.83 -25.43 -1.81
CA THR A 76 16.11 -24.71 -1.84
C THR A 76 16.85 -24.88 -0.51
N SER A 77 18.18 -24.76 -0.55
CA SER A 77 19.06 -24.75 0.62
C SER A 77 19.93 -23.50 0.59
N TYR A 78 20.42 -23.03 1.75
CA TYR A 78 21.27 -21.82 1.83
C TYR A 78 20.60 -20.56 1.24
N CYS A 79 21.27 -19.89 0.30
CA CYS A 79 20.85 -18.65 -0.35
C CYS A 79 20.37 -18.92 -1.79
N ASP A 80 19.83 -20.11 -2.04
CA ASP A 80 19.23 -20.47 -3.33
C ASP A 80 17.77 -20.00 -3.40
N SER A 81 17.38 -19.36 -4.51
CA SER A 81 15.97 -19.05 -4.80
C SER A 81 15.67 -19.09 -6.29
N TYR A 82 14.46 -19.52 -6.65
CA TYR A 82 14.04 -19.63 -8.04
C TYR A 82 13.67 -18.27 -8.63
N CYS A 83 14.27 -17.96 -9.78
CA CYS A 83 13.91 -16.83 -10.60
C CYS A 83 12.62 -17.11 -11.37
N ALA A 84 11.52 -16.49 -10.95
CA ALA A 84 10.24 -16.55 -11.62
C ALA A 84 9.76 -15.15 -12.02
N GLY A 85 9.22 -15.02 -13.22
CA GLY A 85 8.70 -13.78 -13.80
C GLY A 85 9.25 -13.54 -15.20
N ASN A 86 8.36 -13.21 -16.13
CA ASN A 86 8.70 -12.77 -17.48
C ASN A 86 8.29 -11.31 -17.76
N GLU A 87 7.84 -10.61 -16.71
CA GLU A 87 7.43 -9.22 -16.77
C GLU A 87 8.63 -8.33 -16.48
N ALA A 88 8.69 -7.18 -17.15
CA ALA A 88 9.69 -6.17 -16.84
C ALA A 88 9.52 -5.74 -15.36
N PRO A 89 10.63 -5.55 -14.62
CA PRO A 89 10.55 -4.98 -13.28
C PRO A 89 9.87 -3.61 -13.36
N CYS A 90 9.13 -3.28 -12.32
CA CYS A 90 8.49 -1.97 -12.26
C CYS A 90 9.55 -0.86 -12.21
N PRO A 91 9.25 0.33 -12.77
CA PRO A 91 10.13 1.49 -12.65
C PRO A 91 10.42 1.80 -11.17
N ASP A 92 11.57 2.41 -10.90
CA ASP A 92 11.95 2.81 -9.54
C ASP A 92 10.83 3.57 -8.82
N GLY A 93 10.49 3.14 -7.61
CA GLY A 93 9.40 3.72 -6.81
C GLY A 93 8.00 3.17 -7.11
N GLN A 94 7.88 2.16 -7.98
CA GLN A 94 6.63 1.43 -8.24
C GLN A 94 6.76 -0.04 -7.84
N GLU A 95 5.62 -0.65 -7.51
CA GLU A 95 5.49 -2.10 -7.34
C GLU A 95 4.39 -2.65 -8.23
N TYR A 96 4.51 -3.94 -8.56
CA TYR A 96 3.54 -4.63 -9.40
C TYR A 96 2.28 -4.93 -8.60
N ASN A 97 1.16 -4.29 -8.97
CA ASN A 97 -0.14 -4.60 -8.39
C ASN A 97 -0.69 -5.89 -9.04
N ALA A 98 -0.77 -6.97 -8.28
CA ALA A 98 -1.22 -8.27 -8.78
C ALA A 98 -2.69 -8.29 -9.24
N PHE A 99 -3.52 -7.43 -8.68
CA PHE A 99 -4.94 -7.33 -9.01
C PHE A 99 -5.17 -6.55 -10.32
N LEU A 100 -4.53 -5.39 -10.46
CA LEU A 100 -4.64 -4.51 -11.62
C LEU A 100 -3.71 -4.92 -12.78
N ARG A 101 -2.77 -5.84 -12.52
CA ARG A 101 -1.74 -6.31 -13.46
C ARG A 101 -0.91 -5.19 -14.08
N GLU A 102 -0.62 -4.18 -13.28
CA GLU A 102 0.13 -2.99 -13.70
C GLU A 102 1.10 -2.56 -12.60
N CYS A 103 2.17 -1.91 -13.02
CA CYS A 103 3.06 -1.23 -12.08
C CYS A 103 2.39 0.05 -11.59
N GLY A 104 2.31 0.20 -10.28
CA GLY A 104 1.70 1.34 -9.63
C GLY A 104 2.49 1.77 -8.41
N PRO A 105 2.17 2.93 -7.83
CA PRO A 105 2.78 3.33 -6.58
C PRO A 105 2.37 2.36 -5.46
N LEU A 106 3.32 2.09 -4.56
CA LEU A 106 3.15 1.27 -3.35
C LEU A 106 1.96 1.64 -2.46
N ILE A 107 1.51 2.88 -2.57
CA ILE A 107 0.43 3.49 -1.81
C ILE A 107 -0.30 4.52 -2.68
N PRO A 108 -1.56 4.86 -2.40
CA PRO A 108 -2.24 5.97 -3.08
C PRO A 108 -1.55 7.30 -2.74
N VAL A 109 -0.71 7.83 -3.61
CA VAL A 109 0.06 9.04 -3.31
C VAL A 109 -0.85 10.27 -3.28
N LEU A 110 -0.94 10.92 -2.11
CA LEU A 110 -1.58 12.23 -1.96
C LEU A 110 -0.64 13.33 -2.46
N THR A 111 -0.99 13.95 -3.59
CA THR A 111 -0.26 15.09 -4.17
C THR A 111 -0.52 16.38 -3.42
N ASP A 112 -1.75 16.54 -2.93
CA ASP A 112 -2.23 17.73 -2.25
C ASP A 112 -2.48 17.46 -0.77
N ASN A 113 -2.36 18.50 0.04
CA ASN A 113 -2.80 18.43 1.44
C ASN A 113 -4.33 18.34 1.50
N PRO A 114 -4.89 17.64 2.49
CA PRO A 114 -6.33 17.67 2.74
C PRO A 114 -6.78 19.09 3.09
N VAL A 115 -8.05 19.38 2.85
CA VAL A 115 -8.64 20.69 3.15
C VAL A 115 -9.66 20.52 4.24
N LEU A 116 -9.45 21.18 5.38
CA LEU A 116 -10.50 21.32 6.38
C LEU A 116 -11.37 22.48 5.91
N HIS A 117 -12.67 22.24 5.77
CA HIS A 117 -13.65 23.28 5.44
C HIS A 117 -14.09 24.03 6.69
N ALA A 118 -14.58 25.26 6.51
CA ALA A 118 -15.15 26.05 7.58
C ALA A 118 -16.35 25.31 8.22
N PRO A 119 -16.64 25.54 9.52
CA PRO A 119 -17.75 24.88 10.18
C PRO A 119 -19.09 25.24 9.55
N GLU A 120 -19.91 24.22 9.28
CA GLU A 120 -21.26 24.38 8.77
C GLU A 120 -22.28 23.88 9.80
N ILE A 121 -23.47 24.51 9.81
CA ILE A 121 -24.59 24.02 10.61
C ILE A 121 -25.42 23.06 9.76
N ARG A 122 -25.41 21.78 10.11
CA ARG A 122 -26.20 20.73 9.46
C ARG A 122 -27.03 19.99 10.50
N ASN A 123 -28.35 19.95 10.30
CA ASN A 123 -29.29 19.31 11.23
C ASN A 123 -29.11 19.76 12.70
N ASN A 124 -28.99 21.07 12.92
CA ASN A 124 -28.72 21.69 14.24
C ASN A 124 -27.40 21.26 14.91
N LYS A 125 -26.45 20.74 14.13
CA LYS A 125 -25.10 20.42 14.61
C LYS A 125 -24.09 21.28 13.87
N VAL A 126 -23.06 21.71 14.58
CA VAL A 126 -21.88 22.31 13.96
C VAL A 126 -20.97 21.17 13.53
N GLU A 127 -20.61 21.13 12.26
CA GLU A 127 -19.80 20.07 11.67
C GLU A 127 -18.64 20.65 10.87
N PHE A 128 -17.51 19.96 10.91
CA PHE A 128 -16.32 20.27 10.11
C PHE A 128 -16.08 19.13 9.13
N ASP A 129 -15.90 19.44 7.86
CA ASP A 129 -15.55 18.45 6.85
C ASP A 129 -14.07 18.54 6.49
N CYS A 130 -13.36 17.43 6.67
CA CYS A 130 -12.03 17.22 6.12
C CYS A 130 -12.17 16.55 4.75
N GLU A 131 -11.77 17.24 3.69
CA GLU A 131 -11.81 16.75 2.32
C GLU A 131 -10.43 16.25 1.87
N VAL A 132 -10.42 15.04 1.31
CA VAL A 132 -9.25 14.43 0.68
C VAL A 132 -9.32 14.66 -0.82
N LYS A 133 -8.32 15.37 -1.37
CA LYS A 133 -8.17 15.54 -2.81
C LYS A 133 -7.45 14.34 -3.41
N TYR A 134 -8.20 13.43 -4.00
CA TYR A 134 -7.66 12.27 -4.69
C TYR A 134 -8.57 11.86 -5.85
N ARG A 135 -7.97 11.36 -6.93
CA ARG A 135 -8.69 10.84 -8.10
C ARG A 135 -9.68 9.75 -7.70
N ASP A 136 -10.69 9.49 -8.52
CA ASP A 136 -11.60 8.38 -8.26
C ASP A 136 -10.88 7.04 -8.47
N ASP A 137 -10.81 6.26 -7.39
CA ASP A 137 -10.12 5.00 -7.32
C ASP A 137 -10.84 4.11 -6.28
N PRO A 138 -11.39 2.94 -6.69
CA PRO A 138 -12.16 2.08 -5.82
C PRO A 138 -11.29 1.29 -4.82
N SER A 139 -9.98 1.20 -5.04
CA SER A 139 -9.04 0.43 -4.20
C SER A 139 -8.33 1.30 -3.17
N ALA A 140 -8.31 2.62 -3.37
CA ALA A 140 -7.73 3.56 -2.41
C ALA A 140 -8.57 3.68 -1.14
N ARG A 141 -7.90 3.74 0.02
CA ARG A 141 -8.49 3.97 1.34
C ARG A 141 -7.75 5.11 2.03
N PHE A 142 -8.47 5.86 2.88
CA PHE A 142 -7.89 7.00 3.60
C PHE A 142 -8.30 6.97 5.07
N VAL A 143 -7.33 7.04 5.98
CA VAL A 143 -7.61 7.27 7.41
C VAL A 143 -7.50 8.76 7.68
N VAL A 144 -8.57 9.34 8.21
CA VAL A 144 -8.65 10.74 8.63
C VAL A 144 -8.71 10.80 10.16
N MET A 145 -7.86 11.63 10.75
CA MET A 145 -7.88 11.97 12.16
C MET A 145 -7.97 13.48 12.33
N PHE A 146 -8.54 13.93 13.45
CA PHE A 146 -8.60 15.34 13.79
C PHE A 146 -7.63 15.62 14.94
N LEU A 147 -6.89 16.71 14.81
CA LEU A 147 -5.95 17.20 15.80
C LEU A 147 -6.44 18.55 16.34
N PHE A 148 -6.10 18.86 17.58
CA PHE A 148 -6.38 20.14 18.22
C PHE A 148 -5.07 20.71 18.77
N ASP A 149 -4.63 21.87 18.28
CA ASP A 149 -3.27 22.40 18.51
C ASP A 149 -2.16 21.40 18.15
N ASN A 150 -2.38 20.61 17.09
CA ASN A 150 -1.52 19.50 16.65
C ASN A 150 -1.44 18.30 17.62
N GLU A 151 -2.32 18.24 18.60
CA GLU A 151 -2.41 17.15 19.57
C GLU A 151 -3.55 16.18 19.20
N TYR A 152 -3.30 14.88 19.36
CA TYR A 152 -4.26 13.80 19.10
C TYR A 152 -5.04 13.45 20.36
N PHE A 153 -6.36 13.30 20.21
CA PHE A 153 -7.27 12.95 21.30
C PHE A 153 -7.98 11.62 20.97
N PRO A 154 -7.71 10.53 21.69
CA PRO A 154 -8.23 9.19 21.36
C PRO A 154 -9.75 9.05 21.47
N GLU A 155 -10.42 9.92 22.22
CA GLU A 155 -11.88 9.99 22.33
C GLU A 155 -12.55 10.60 21.09
N VAL A 156 -11.79 11.26 20.23
CA VAL A 156 -12.28 11.83 18.97
C VAL A 156 -12.17 10.75 17.89
N PRO A 157 -13.29 10.30 17.30
CA PRO A 157 -13.26 9.18 16.39
C PRO A 157 -12.51 9.54 15.11
N ASN A 158 -11.59 8.66 14.75
CA ASN A 158 -10.97 8.60 13.43
C ASN A 158 -11.94 7.96 12.43
N LYS A 159 -11.84 8.40 11.16
CA LYS A 159 -12.73 7.96 10.07
C LYS A 159 -11.91 7.34 8.96
N THR A 160 -12.29 6.15 8.55
CA THR A 160 -11.75 5.53 7.33
C THR A 160 -12.71 5.82 6.17
N LEU A 161 -12.19 6.45 5.13
CA LEU A 161 -12.89 6.69 3.87
C LEU A 161 -12.63 5.53 2.92
N THR A 162 -13.70 5.02 2.35
CA THR A 162 -13.75 3.88 1.43
C THR A 162 -13.99 4.33 -0.01
N ALA A 163 -14.25 3.39 -0.91
CA ALA A 163 -14.46 3.67 -2.33
C ALA A 163 -15.54 4.76 -2.55
N GLY A 164 -15.17 5.82 -3.27
CA GLY A 164 -16.03 6.98 -3.54
C GLY A 164 -16.21 7.99 -2.40
N GLU A 165 -15.77 7.68 -1.18
CA GLU A 165 -15.83 8.64 -0.07
C GLU A 165 -14.63 9.60 -0.13
N ARG A 166 -14.87 10.91 -0.01
CA ARG A 166 -13.83 11.95 -0.05
C ARG A 166 -13.86 12.91 1.13
N ARG A 167 -14.86 12.80 2.00
CA ARG A 167 -15.06 13.70 3.15
C ARG A 167 -15.25 12.92 4.44
N ALA A 168 -14.49 13.29 5.45
CA ALA A 168 -14.69 12.85 6.82
C ALA A 168 -15.26 14.02 7.63
N THR A 169 -16.38 13.77 8.32
CA THR A 169 -17.08 14.79 9.10
C THR A 169 -16.77 14.65 10.60
N LEU A 170 -16.38 15.76 11.22
CA LEU A 170 -16.23 15.91 12.67
C LEU A 170 -17.43 16.67 13.24
N ASP A 171 -18.18 16.02 14.12
CA ASP A 171 -19.25 16.62 14.92
C ASP A 171 -18.63 17.47 16.05
N ALA A 172 -19.00 18.75 16.16
CA ALA A 172 -18.45 19.65 17.17
C ALA A 172 -18.74 19.22 18.61
N LYS A 173 -19.63 18.24 18.86
CA LYS A 173 -19.81 17.63 20.19
C LYS A 173 -18.50 17.07 20.76
N TYR A 174 -17.56 16.67 19.89
CA TYR A 174 -16.26 16.15 20.30
C TYR A 174 -15.27 17.26 20.71
N MET A 175 -15.61 18.53 20.47
CA MET A 175 -14.83 19.68 20.95
C MET A 175 -15.03 19.94 22.45
N GLY A 176 -16.11 19.37 22.98
CA GLY A 176 -16.41 19.24 24.39
C GLY A 176 -17.54 20.15 24.87
N GLU A 177 -18.36 19.62 25.78
CA GLU A 177 -19.14 20.42 26.73
C GLU A 177 -18.24 20.83 27.89
N ASN A 178 -18.37 22.06 28.39
CA ASN A 178 -17.69 22.48 29.61
C ASN A 178 -18.26 21.72 30.82
N ARG A 179 -17.70 20.55 31.14
CA ARG A 179 -18.02 19.78 32.36
C ARG A 179 -17.07 20.18 33.47
N LEU A 180 -17.38 21.30 34.12
CA LEU A 180 -16.64 21.88 35.26
C LEU A 180 -16.40 20.93 36.46
N SER A 181 -16.98 19.72 36.45
CA SER A 181 -16.96 18.77 37.56
C SER A 181 -16.20 17.46 37.29
N GLN A 182 -15.59 17.26 36.12
CA GLN A 182 -14.78 16.06 35.84
C GLN A 182 -13.27 16.39 35.79
N PRO A 183 -12.45 15.82 36.71
CA PRO A 183 -10.99 15.89 36.58
C PRO A 183 -10.56 15.15 35.31
N GLY A 184 -9.78 15.80 34.44
CA GLY A 184 -9.22 15.20 33.22
C GLY A 184 -10.02 15.42 31.93
N TRP A 185 -11.00 16.34 31.91
CA TRP A 185 -11.65 16.77 30.67
C TRP A 185 -10.87 17.90 30.00
N ASP A 186 -9.94 17.55 29.11
CA ASP A 186 -9.24 18.52 28.27
C ASP A 186 -10.17 19.02 27.17
N SER A 187 -10.83 20.14 27.47
CA SER A 187 -11.63 20.89 26.50
C SER A 187 -10.80 21.19 25.25
N LYS A 188 -11.40 20.97 24.08
CA LYS A 188 -10.79 21.30 22.79
C LYS A 188 -11.37 22.60 22.21
N MET A 189 -12.29 23.25 22.92
CA MET A 189 -12.69 24.63 22.68
C MET A 189 -11.53 25.57 23.02
N GLY A 190 -11.27 26.56 22.17
CA GLY A 190 -10.15 27.49 22.25
C GLY A 190 -8.86 26.97 21.61
N LYS A 191 -8.90 25.81 20.94
CA LYS A 191 -7.79 25.21 20.22
C LYS A 191 -7.97 25.37 18.70
N ASP A 192 -6.90 25.22 17.94
CA ASP A 192 -6.97 25.17 16.49
C ASP A 192 -7.20 23.72 16.02
N VAL A 193 -8.38 23.46 15.44
CA VAL A 193 -8.70 22.15 14.86
C VAL A 193 -8.09 22.04 13.47
N SER A 194 -7.46 20.90 13.18
CA SER A 194 -6.98 20.51 11.85
C SER A 194 -7.28 19.02 11.62
N CYS A 195 -7.18 18.55 10.37
CA CYS A 195 -7.22 17.12 10.08
C CYS A 195 -5.91 16.63 9.48
N VAL A 196 -5.56 15.38 9.81
CA VAL A 196 -4.46 14.65 9.20
C VAL A 196 -4.97 13.42 8.49
N VAL A 197 -4.40 13.15 7.32
CA VAL A 197 -4.82 12.06 6.44
C VAL A 197 -3.62 11.23 6.05
N ARG A 198 -3.80 9.91 6.05
CA ARG A 198 -2.89 8.95 5.41
C ARG A 198 -3.66 8.01 4.52
N SER A 199 -3.02 7.51 3.48
CA SER A 199 -3.60 6.62 2.48
C SER A 199 -2.99 5.23 2.53
N PHE A 200 -3.73 4.26 2.02
CA PHE A 200 -3.29 2.87 1.84
C PHE A 200 -4.17 2.18 0.79
N TRP A 201 -3.67 1.11 0.19
CA TRP A 201 -4.48 0.25 -0.67
C TRP A 201 -5.27 -0.75 0.15
N GLU A 202 -6.51 -1.06 -0.24
CA GLU A 202 -7.39 -2.02 0.45
C GLU A 202 -6.74 -3.40 0.69
N ASP A 203 -5.95 -3.87 -0.26
CA ASP A 203 -5.23 -5.15 -0.24
C ASP A 203 -3.95 -5.11 0.61
N THR A 204 -3.33 -3.95 0.79
CA THR A 204 -2.10 -3.78 1.59
C THR A 204 -2.29 -2.77 2.74
N PRO A 205 -3.17 -3.05 3.73
CA PRO A 205 -3.49 -2.09 4.80
C PRO A 205 -2.34 -1.79 5.77
N SER A 206 -1.30 -2.64 5.79
CA SER A 206 -0.07 -2.41 6.56
C SER A 206 0.86 -1.39 5.92
N THR A 207 0.78 -1.20 4.61
CA THR A 207 1.63 -0.29 3.85
C THR A 207 0.91 1.04 3.70
N VAL A 208 1.31 2.01 4.51
CA VAL A 208 0.60 3.30 4.65
C VAL A 208 1.48 4.49 4.27
N SER A 209 0.86 5.57 3.80
CA SER A 209 1.55 6.83 3.57
C SER A 209 1.97 7.52 4.86
N SER A 210 2.87 8.49 4.73
CA SER A 210 3.06 9.52 5.75
C SER A 210 1.79 10.36 5.93
N TRP A 211 1.66 11.01 7.08
CA TRP A 211 0.55 11.91 7.37
C TRP A 211 0.68 13.22 6.58
N ARG A 212 -0.43 13.65 5.99
CA ARG A 212 -0.61 14.98 5.40
C ARG A 212 -1.58 15.77 6.26
N GLN A 213 -1.27 17.03 6.56
CA GLN A 213 -2.09 17.88 7.43
C GLN A 213 -2.77 18.98 6.64
N SER A 214 -4.00 19.32 7.04
CA SER A 214 -4.79 20.39 6.45
C SER A 214 -4.44 21.77 7.00
N ASN A 215 -5.09 22.79 6.47
CA ASN A 215 -5.31 24.05 7.17
C ASN A 215 -6.04 23.84 8.52
N SER A 216 -6.02 24.86 9.39
CA SER A 216 -6.71 24.83 10.68
C SER A 216 -7.81 25.89 10.79
N TYR A 217 -8.73 25.66 11.72
CA TYR A 217 -9.72 26.65 12.17
C TYR A 217 -9.72 26.74 13.70
N HIS A 218 -9.86 27.95 14.21
CA HIS A 218 -9.98 28.16 15.65
C HIS A 218 -11.37 27.73 16.15
N THR A 219 -11.42 26.94 17.22
CA THR A 219 -12.68 26.50 17.83
C THR A 219 -13.13 27.52 18.88
N GLY A 220 -14.13 28.35 18.57
CA GLY A 220 -14.69 29.35 19.49
C GLY A 220 -14.39 30.79 19.08
N ILE A 221 -14.34 31.69 20.06
CA ILE A 221 -14.20 33.13 19.81
C ILE A 221 -12.72 33.53 19.95
N GLN A 222 -12.10 33.93 18.84
CA GLN A 222 -10.77 34.49 18.82
C GLN A 222 -10.84 36.01 18.59
N ALA A 223 -10.59 36.82 19.63
CA ALA A 223 -10.43 38.25 19.46
C ALA A 223 -9.00 38.56 18.99
N ARG A 224 -8.84 39.12 17.79
CA ARG A 224 -7.55 39.70 17.37
C ARG A 224 -7.50 41.15 17.80
N ILE A 225 -6.66 41.46 18.78
CA ILE A 225 -6.32 42.85 19.10
C ILE A 225 -5.32 43.31 18.05
N LEU A 226 -5.79 44.09 17.09
CA LEU A 226 -4.91 44.86 16.21
C LEU A 226 -4.39 46.05 17.03
N CYS A 227 -3.19 45.93 17.57
CA CYS A 227 -2.48 47.11 18.07
C CYS A 227 -2.16 48.00 16.86
N LEU A 228 -2.76 49.19 16.82
CA LEU A 228 -2.43 50.28 15.90
C LEU A 228 -1.13 50.98 16.33
#